data_AF-A0A417YAA8-F1
#
_entry.id   AF-A0A417YAA8-F1
#
_cell.length_a   1.000
_cell.length_b   1.000
_cell.length_c   1.000
_cell.angle_alpha   90.00
_cell.angle_beta   90.00
_cell.angle_gamma   90.00
#
_symmetry.space_group_name_H-M   'P 1'
#
loop_
_entity.id
_entity.type
_entity.pdbx_description
1 polymer ?
#
loop_
_entity_poly.entity_id
_entity_poly.type
_entity_poly.pdbx_seq_one_letter_code
_entity_poly.pdbx_strand_id
1 'polypeptide(L)'
;MDHEFLSVEEFNVLLRQWSGRTIKITKHELDDVDQTVLNLQNISYDQNLRRIDDYVPKHSLLLHGDGQIETLTTMSNVSLPSSNYEIPLQDDSLYEFNGETFVLTTNRGVYKIELA
;
A
#
# COMPACT_ATOMS: atom_id res chain seq x y z
N MET A 1 1.21 23.62 0.96
CA MET A 1 1.51 22.37 1.68
C MET A 1 2.52 21.67 0.84
N ASP A 2 3.76 21.65 1.30
CA ASP A 2 4.88 21.05 0.60
C ASP A 2 4.69 19.54 0.62
N HIS A 3 4.50 18.96 -0.57
CA HIS A 3 4.54 17.51 -0.75
C HIS A 3 6.02 17.12 -0.74
N GLU A 4 6.47 16.51 0.35
CA GLU A 4 7.83 15.96 0.41
C GLU A 4 7.83 14.55 -0.22
N PHE A 5 8.61 14.41 -1.29
CA PHE A 5 8.94 13.10 -1.83
C PHE A 5 9.91 12.41 -0.87
N LEU A 6 9.55 11.21 -0.47
CA LEU A 6 10.32 10.39 0.45
C LEU A 6 11.09 9.31 -0.32
N SER A 7 12.20 8.87 0.25
CA SER A 7 12.75 7.57 -0.12
C SER A 7 11.83 6.45 0.37
N VAL A 8 11.92 5.27 -0.26
CA VAL A 8 11.19 4.08 0.19
C VAL A 8 11.53 3.69 1.64
N GLU A 9 12.76 3.95 2.08
CA GLU A 9 13.22 3.69 3.44
C GLU A 9 12.52 4.61 4.45
N GLU A 10 12.47 5.92 4.17
CA GLU A 10 11.78 6.91 5.00
C GLU A 10 10.27 6.66 5.05
N PHE A 11 9.66 6.41 3.89
CA PHE A 11 8.26 6.03 3.78
C PHE A 11 7.95 4.82 4.67
N ASN A 12 8.78 3.78 4.60
CA ASN A 12 8.60 2.58 5.42
C ASN A 12 8.79 2.84 6.92
N VAL A 13 9.75 3.68 7.31
CA VAL A 13 9.95 4.05 8.72
C VAL A 13 8.73 4.79 9.27
N LEU A 14 8.20 5.74 8.51
CA LEU A 14 7.03 6.52 8.91
C LEU A 14 5.76 5.67 8.95
N LEU A 15 5.49 4.89 7.90
CA LEU A 15 4.30 4.04 7.84
C LEU A 15 4.30 2.98 8.94
N ARG A 16 5.47 2.47 9.34
CA ARG A 16 5.61 1.52 10.45
C ARG A 16 5.09 2.07 11.78
N GLN A 17 5.08 3.39 11.98
CA GLN A 17 4.52 4.00 13.19
C GLN A 17 3.01 3.81 13.31
N TRP A 18 2.34 3.44 12.22
CA TRP A 18 0.91 3.12 12.19
C TRP A 18 0.63 1.63 12.46
N SER A 19 1.66 0.81 12.70
CA SER A 19 1.48 -0.57 13.17
C SER A 19 0.68 -0.59 14.49
N GLY A 20 -0.28 -1.50 14.59
CA GLY A 20 -1.28 -1.58 15.64
C GLY A 20 -2.50 -0.67 15.44
N ARG A 21 -2.60 0.06 14.32
CA ARG A 21 -3.74 0.96 14.02
C ARG A 21 -4.54 0.46 12.83
N THR A 22 -5.81 0.86 12.77
CA THR A 22 -6.64 0.67 11.58
C THR A 22 -6.29 1.72 10.55
N ILE A 23 -5.95 1.28 9.34
CA ILE A 23 -5.68 2.12 8.18
C ILE A 23 -6.71 1.87 7.10
N LYS A 24 -6.96 2.89 6.29
CA LYS A 24 -7.73 2.80 5.06
C LYS A 24 -6.78 3.00 3.89
N ILE A 25 -6.82 2.06 2.96
CA ILE A 25 -6.04 2.06 1.72
C ILE A 25 -7.03 2.29 0.58
N THR A 26 -6.85 3.37 -0.15
CA THR A 26 -7.63 3.64 -1.37
C THR A 26 -6.72 3.48 -2.57
N LYS A 27 -7.02 2.53 -3.45
CA LYS A 27 -6.30 2.30 -4.70
C LYS A 27 -7.11 2.93 -5.84
N HIS A 28 -6.52 3.92 -6.50
CA HIS A 28 -7.06 4.54 -7.70
C HIS A 28 -6.34 4.00 -8.94
N GLU A 29 -7.08 3.30 -9.79
CA GLU A 29 -6.68 2.91 -11.14
C GLU A 29 -7.44 3.76 -12.18
N LEU A 30 -7.13 3.59 -13.46
CA LEU A 30 -7.66 4.44 -14.54
C LEU A 30 -9.20 4.44 -14.59
N ASP A 31 -9.81 3.28 -14.32
CA ASP A 31 -11.26 3.04 -14.45
C ASP A 31 -11.91 2.51 -13.16
N ASP A 32 -11.13 2.30 -12.09
CA ASP A 32 -11.62 1.66 -10.86
C ASP A 32 -11.01 2.27 -9.59
N VAL A 33 -11.80 2.24 -8.51
CA VAL A 33 -11.37 2.70 -7.18
C VAL A 33 -11.77 1.67 -6.16
N ASP A 34 -10.75 1.00 -5.60
CA ASP A 34 -10.91 0.05 -4.52
C ASP A 34 -10.56 0.69 -3.17
N GLN A 35 -11.36 0.39 -2.14
CA GLN A 35 -11.03 0.73 -0.78
C GLN A 35 -10.79 -0.53 0.04
N THR A 36 -9.85 -0.47 0.97
CA THR A 36 -9.54 -1.58 1.87
C THR A 36 -9.28 -1.01 3.25
N VAL A 37 -10.01 -1.51 4.24
CA VAL A 37 -9.79 -1.17 5.65
C VAL A 37 -9.04 -2.33 6.28
N LEU A 38 -7.85 -2.05 6.81
CA LEU A 38 -6.92 -3.03 7.36
C LEU A 38 -6.55 -2.65 8.79
N ASN A 39 -6.63 -3.59 9.72
CA ASN A 39 -5.94 -3.49 11.00
C ASN A 39 -4.46 -3.80 10.77
N LEU A 40 -3.64 -2.76 10.61
CA LEU A 40 -2.23 -2.92 10.28
C LEU A 40 -1.49 -3.48 11.50
N GLN A 41 -1.01 -4.72 11.41
CA GLN A 41 -0.24 -5.35 12.49
C GLN A 41 1.26 -5.16 12.29
N ASN A 42 1.75 -5.33 11.05
CA ASN A 42 3.16 -5.22 10.73
C ASN A 42 3.36 -4.83 9.26
N ILE A 43 4.54 -4.30 8.95
CA ILE A 43 4.95 -3.98 7.58
C ILE A 43 6.23 -4.72 7.24
N SER A 44 6.19 -5.50 6.18
CA SER A 44 7.37 -6.17 5.63
C SER A 44 7.65 -5.65 4.22
N TYR A 45 8.92 -5.72 3.84
CA TYR A 45 9.36 -5.38 2.50
C TYR A 45 9.98 -6.62 1.89
N ASP A 46 9.31 -7.21 0.90
CA ASP A 46 9.85 -8.35 0.20
C ASP A 46 10.77 -7.83 -0.93
N GLN A 47 12.05 -8.13 -0.81
CA GLN A 47 12.97 -8.02 -1.93
C GLN A 47 12.95 -9.39 -2.61
N ASN A 48 12.39 -9.46 -3.82
CA ASN A 48 12.32 -10.70 -4.57
C ASN A 48 13.74 -11.07 -5.06
N LEU A 49 14.57 -11.61 -4.16
CA LEU A 49 15.97 -11.96 -4.39
C LEU A 49 16.14 -13.29 -5.17
N ARG A 50 15.04 -14.04 -5.38
CA ARG A 50 15.05 -15.29 -6.17
C ARG A 50 14.58 -15.00 -7.59
N ARG A 51 15.49 -14.55 -8.45
CA ARG A 51 15.20 -14.35 -9.88
C ARG A 51 15.60 -15.55 -10.72
N ILE A 52 14.64 -16.03 -11.52
CA ILE A 52 14.90 -16.84 -12.72
C ILE A 52 14.54 -16.02 -13.99
N ASP A 53 13.65 -15.02 -13.91
CA ASP A 53 13.29 -14.17 -15.05
C ASP A 53 13.01 -12.70 -14.64
N ASP A 54 13.30 -11.77 -15.55
CA ASP A 54 13.25 -10.31 -15.35
C ASP A 54 11.84 -9.67 -15.30
N TYR A 55 10.78 -10.48 -15.20
CA TYR A 55 9.39 -10.03 -15.36
C TYR A 55 8.63 -9.74 -14.04
N VAL A 56 9.25 -9.93 -12.88
CA VAL A 56 8.61 -9.73 -11.56
C VAL A 56 9.08 -8.42 -10.92
N PRO A 57 8.18 -7.61 -10.33
CA PRO A 57 8.57 -6.39 -9.61
C PRO A 57 9.66 -6.71 -8.58
N LYS A 58 10.69 -5.86 -8.54
CA LYS A 58 11.88 -6.08 -7.70
C LYS A 58 11.54 -6.06 -6.21
N HIS A 59 10.47 -5.37 -5.85
CA HIS A 59 10.09 -5.10 -4.48
C HIS A 59 8.57 -5.11 -4.30
N SER A 60 8.11 -5.58 -3.14
CA SER A 60 6.71 -5.49 -2.73
C SER A 60 6.62 -4.99 -1.29
N LEU A 61 5.72 -4.03 -1.07
CA LEU A 61 5.32 -3.60 0.27
C LEU A 61 4.19 -4.50 0.76
N LEU A 62 4.42 -5.21 1.85
CA LEU A 62 3.45 -6.10 2.46
C LEU A 62 2.93 -5.47 3.75
N LEU A 63 1.65 -5.11 3.74
CA LEU A 63 0.92 -4.59 4.89
C LEU A 63 0.19 -5.75 5.54
N HIS A 64 0.75 -6.30 6.61
CA HIS A 64 0.18 -7.46 7.30
C HIS A 64 -0.93 -7.02 8.25
N GLY A 65 -2.05 -7.75 8.22
CA GLY A 65 -3.20 -7.43 9.04
C GLY A 65 -4.44 -8.19 8.62
N ASP A 66 -5.43 -8.17 9.49
CA ASP A 66 -6.81 -8.56 9.18
C ASP A 66 -7.60 -7.35 8.72
N GLY A 67 -8.51 -7.53 7.77
CA GLY A 67 -9.24 -6.42 7.19
C GLY A 67 -10.28 -6.85 6.17
N GLN A 68 -10.99 -5.86 5.66
CA GLN A 68 -12.07 -6.02 4.69
C GLN A 68 -11.79 -5.14 3.49
N ILE A 69 -11.99 -5.70 2.30
CA ILE A 69 -12.00 -4.96 1.05
C ILE A 69 -13.42 -4.43 0.88
N GLU A 70 -13.54 -3.12 0.74
CA GLU A 70 -14.77 -2.41 0.39
C GLU A 70 -14.64 -1.96 -1.06
N THR A 71 -15.11 -2.81 -1.97
CA THR A 71 -15.14 -2.45 -3.40
C THR A 71 -16.33 -1.53 -3.64
N LEU A 72 -16.07 -0.26 -3.94
CA LEU A 72 -17.09 0.78 -4.10
C LEU A 72 -18.07 0.47 -5.25
N THR A 73 -17.60 -0.21 -6.30
CA THR A 73 -18.41 -0.55 -7.49
C THR A 73 -19.45 -1.63 -7.23
N THR A 74 -19.22 -2.53 -6.25
CA THR A 74 -20.10 -3.68 -5.98
C THR A 74 -20.80 -3.62 -4.62
N MET A 75 -20.50 -2.61 -3.78
CA MET A 75 -20.98 -2.50 -2.39
C MET A 75 -20.90 -3.83 -1.63
N SER A 76 -19.83 -4.57 -1.88
CA SER A 76 -19.60 -5.89 -1.32
C SER A 76 -18.40 -5.83 -0.37
N ASN A 77 -18.65 -6.11 0.91
CA ASN A 77 -17.60 -6.21 1.91
C ASN A 77 -17.09 -7.65 1.91
N VAL A 78 -15.90 -7.86 1.36
CA VAL A 78 -15.26 -9.18 1.30
C VAL A 78 -14.07 -9.17 2.23
N SER A 79 -13.94 -10.19 3.07
CA SER A 79 -12.74 -10.36 3.90
C SER A 79 -11.51 -10.43 3.00
N LEU A 80 -10.41 -9.84 3.45
CA LEU A 80 -9.13 -9.95 2.75
C LEU A 80 -8.79 -11.44 2.50
N PRO A 81 -8.51 -11.84 1.24
CA PRO A 81 -8.26 -13.24 0.88
C PRO A 81 -6.97 -13.79 1.51
N SER A 82 -6.09 -12.91 1.95
CA SER A 82 -4.89 -13.22 2.72
C SER A 82 -4.72 -12.14 3.78
N SER A 83 -4.17 -12.47 4.94
CA SER A 83 -3.92 -11.50 6.04
C SER A 83 -2.79 -10.51 5.73
N ASN A 84 -2.65 -10.11 4.47
CA ASN A 84 -1.76 -9.08 4.01
C ASN A 84 -2.37 -8.38 2.78
N TYR A 85 -2.09 -7.09 2.67
CA TYR A 85 -2.31 -6.30 1.46
C TYR A 85 -0.95 -6.03 0.80
N GLU A 86 -0.81 -6.43 -0.45
CA GLU A 86 0.44 -6.27 -1.21
C GLU A 86 0.35 -5.06 -2.14
N ILE A 87 1.33 -4.17 -2.03
CA ILE A 87 1.55 -3.10 -3.02
C ILE A 87 2.85 -3.41 -3.77
N PRO A 88 2.76 -3.75 -5.07
CA PRO A 88 3.96 -3.98 -5.87
C PRO A 88 4.69 -2.66 -6.11
N LEU A 89 6.00 -2.66 -5.87
CA LEU A 89 6.85 -1.49 -6.02
C LEU A 89 7.75 -1.65 -7.24
N GLN A 90 7.98 -0.53 -7.92
CA GLN A 90 8.86 -0.42 -9.07
C GLN A 90 9.95 0.62 -8.79
N ASP A 91 11.01 0.61 -9.60
CA ASP A 91 12.13 1.56 -9.44
C ASP A 91 11.69 3.03 -9.62
N ASP A 92 10.61 3.26 -10.37
CA ASP A 92 10.01 4.57 -10.65
C ASP A 92 8.82 4.91 -9.73
N SER A 93 8.58 4.10 -8.69
CA SER A 93 7.53 4.39 -7.72
C SER A 93 7.84 5.66 -6.93
N LEU A 94 6.84 6.53 -6.78
CA LEU A 94 6.94 7.78 -6.03
C LEU A 94 6.26 7.63 -4.68
N TYR A 95 6.95 8.05 -3.62
CA TYR A 95 6.48 8.00 -2.25
C TYR A 95 6.34 9.41 -1.73
N GLU A 96 5.17 9.76 -1.20
CA GLU A 96 4.89 11.07 -0.65
C GLU A 96 4.22 10.92 0.72
N PHE A 97 4.48 11.89 1.59
CA PHE A 97 3.77 12.02 2.85
C PHE A 97 3.49 13.49 3.13
N ASN A 98 2.23 13.83 3.37
CA ASN A 98 1.81 15.21 3.64
C ASN A 98 1.61 15.52 5.14
N GLY A 99 2.01 14.59 6.02
CA GLY A 99 1.80 14.67 7.47
C GLY A 99 0.60 13.87 7.98
N GLU A 100 -0.40 13.62 7.14
CA GLU A 100 -1.63 12.92 7.51
C GLU A 100 -1.92 11.69 6.64
N THR A 101 -1.43 11.69 5.39
CA THR A 101 -1.72 10.69 4.38
C THR A 101 -0.43 10.34 3.64
N PHE A 102 -0.23 9.04 3.44
CA PHE A 102 0.79 8.52 2.55
C PHE A 102 0.22 8.34 1.15
N VAL A 103 0.95 8.80 0.14
CA VAL A 103 0.61 8.57 -1.26
C VAL A 103 1.75 7.81 -1.92
N LEU A 104 1.40 6.72 -2.59
CA LEU A 104 2.31 5.86 -3.32
C LEU A 104 1.83 5.74 -4.76
N THR A 105 2.59 6.30 -5.69
CA THR A 105 2.29 6.24 -7.12
C THR A 105 3.15 5.17 -7.77
N THR A 106 2.50 4.24 -8.46
CA THR A 106 3.12 3.10 -9.13
C THR A 106 2.67 3.06 -10.59
N ASN A 107 3.23 2.16 -11.40
CA ASN A 107 2.75 1.98 -12.78
C ASN A 107 1.34 1.35 -12.87
N ARG A 108 0.85 0.74 -11.78
CA ARG A 108 -0.48 0.10 -11.72
C ARG A 108 -1.56 1.10 -11.28
N GLY A 109 -1.21 2.10 -10.49
CA GLY A 109 -2.14 3.08 -9.95
C GLY A 109 -1.57 3.87 -8.78
N VAL A 110 -2.44 4.67 -8.17
CA VAL A 110 -2.11 5.51 -7.02
C VAL A 110 -2.76 4.94 -5.76
N TYR A 111 -1.94 4.62 -4.78
CA TYR A 111 -2.36 4.12 -3.47
C TYR A 111 -2.31 5.27 -2.47
N LYS A 112 -3.43 5.50 -1.77
CA LYS A 112 -3.51 6.44 -0.66
C LYS A 112 -3.72 5.67 0.63
N ILE A 113 -2.90 5.93 1.64
CA ILE A 113 -2.99 5.27 2.94
C ILE A 113 -3.18 6.35 4.01
N GLU A 114 -4.27 6.24 4.75
CA GLU A 114 -4.67 7.16 5.81
C GLU A 114 -5.15 6.37 7.04
N LEU A 115 -5.13 7.00 8.22
CA LEU A 115 -5.75 6.41 9.40
C LEU A 115 -7.28 6.37 9.21
N ALA A 116 -7.91 5.25 9.59
CA ALA A 116 -9.36 5.06 9.51
C ALA A 116 -10.11 5.71 10.69
#